data_AF-A0A5N1J9T7-F1
#
_entry.id   AF-A0A5N1J9T7-F1
#
_cell.length_a   1.000
_cell.length_b   1.000
_cell.length_c   1.000
_cell.angle_alpha   90.00
_cell.angle_beta   90.00
_cell.angle_gamma   90.00
#
_symmetry.space_group_name_H-M   'P 1'
#
loop_
_entity.id
_entity.type
_entity.pdbx_description
1 polymer ?
#
loop_
_entity_poly.entity_id
_entity_poly.type
_entity_poly.pdbx_seq_one_letter_code
_entity_poly.pdbx_strand_id
1 'polypeptide(L)'
;MAPIHSYQQPPPTPTQRLLRLLGTEKKDIGYIYLYALITGLISLSLPLGIQAVFNLVSSGLVFSSVYVLIGLVVVGVLAAGLLVVGQMTLVEVLQQRIFAKAAFEFAYRLPRIQPEALSAYYPPELMNRFFDVLTIQKGLPKLLIDLTAAAVQILFGLILLSFYHPVFLGFGFFTLLVILGVSWLYGPRGIRTSLDESKYKYKVVSCLEEFAHDLPRYRHQNDPEPIDRIDELVANYVSNRNSHFSVLKRFFYSAIAFRTLITGGLLILGTSLVISREMTLGQFVAAELVIVLISGSVEKLISGIDTVFDMLTAVEKIANVTDLPLETEPATHA
;
A
#
# COMPACT_ATOMS: atom_id res chain seq x y z
N MET A 1 -52.62 -3.78 7.18
CA MET A 1 -51.41 -4.08 6.40
C MET A 1 -50.46 -2.92 6.58
N ALA A 2 -49.42 -3.09 7.40
CA ALA A 2 -48.39 -2.06 7.60
C ALA A 2 -47.35 -2.16 6.46
N PRO A 3 -46.83 -1.03 5.95
CA PRO A 3 -45.83 -1.06 4.90
C PRO A 3 -44.50 -1.58 5.47
N ILE A 4 -43.91 -2.57 4.80
CA ILE A 4 -42.56 -3.05 5.09
C ILE A 4 -41.61 -1.97 4.56
N HIS A 5 -41.10 -1.13 5.45
CA HIS A 5 -39.94 -0.30 5.16
C HIS A 5 -38.74 -1.24 4.99
N SER A 6 -38.36 -1.49 3.74
CA SER A 6 -37.04 -2.07 3.44
C SER A 6 -36.00 -1.08 3.92
N TYR A 7 -35.34 -1.41 5.04
CA TYR A 7 -34.14 -0.70 5.48
C TYR A 7 -33.05 -0.94 4.43
N GLN A 8 -32.98 -0.07 3.41
CA GLN A 8 -31.83 0.03 2.53
C GLN A 8 -30.63 0.38 3.41
N GLN A 9 -29.78 -0.61 3.70
CA GLN A 9 -28.51 -0.32 4.35
C GLN A 9 -27.73 0.64 3.46
N PRO A 10 -27.08 1.68 4.03
CA PRO A 10 -26.27 2.59 3.24
C PRO A 10 -25.22 1.78 2.45
N PRO A 11 -24.91 2.17 1.20
CA PRO A 11 -23.94 1.47 0.39
C PRO A 11 -22.61 1.35 1.18
N PRO A 12 -22.00 0.16 1.23
CA PRO A 12 -20.80 -0.04 2.04
C PRO A 12 -19.69 0.89 1.57
N THR A 13 -18.95 1.47 2.52
CA THR A 13 -17.84 2.38 2.19
C THR A 13 -16.75 1.64 1.42
N PRO A 14 -15.92 2.33 0.60
CA PRO A 14 -14.83 1.69 -0.13
C PRO A 14 -13.90 0.85 0.76
N THR A 15 -13.68 1.30 1.99
CA THR A 15 -12.93 0.59 3.03
C THR A 15 -13.61 -0.70 3.47
N GLN A 16 -14.93 -0.68 3.72
CA GLN A 16 -15.70 -1.87 4.08
C GLN A 16 -15.72 -2.89 2.93
N ARG A 17 -15.80 -2.43 1.68
CA ARG A 17 -15.76 -3.30 0.50
C ARG A 17 -14.41 -3.99 0.36
N LEU A 18 -13.30 -3.23 0.50
CA LEU A 18 -11.96 -3.80 0.46
C LEU A 18 -11.78 -4.84 1.58
N LEU A 19 -12.26 -4.54 2.79
CA LEU A 19 -12.22 -5.47 3.91
C LEU A 19 -13.06 -6.74 3.67
N ARG A 20 -14.22 -6.65 3.02
CA ARG A 20 -15.03 -7.82 2.64
C ARG A 20 -14.33 -8.69 1.60
N LEU A 21 -13.73 -8.07 0.58
CA LEU A 21 -12.96 -8.77 -0.46
C LEU A 21 -11.81 -9.56 0.18
N LEU A 22 -11.03 -8.90 1.04
CA LEU A 22 -9.91 -9.52 1.77
C LEU A 22 -10.39 -10.54 2.84
N GLY A 23 -11.54 -10.30 3.47
CA GLY A 23 -12.09 -11.14 4.52
C GLY A 23 -12.42 -12.56 4.06
N THR A 24 -12.67 -12.76 2.77
CA THR A 24 -12.85 -14.09 2.16
C THR A 24 -11.59 -14.95 2.27
N GLU A 25 -10.42 -14.31 2.38
CA GLU A 25 -9.09 -14.95 2.37
C GLU A 25 -8.35 -14.75 3.70
N LYS A 26 -9.10 -14.53 4.79
CA LYS A 26 -8.59 -14.20 6.14
C LYS A 26 -7.52 -15.15 6.68
N LYS A 27 -7.56 -16.44 6.30
CA LYS A 27 -6.58 -17.44 6.76
C LYS A 27 -5.20 -17.18 6.16
N ASP A 28 -5.15 -16.97 4.84
CA ASP A 28 -3.89 -16.73 4.11
C ASP A 28 -3.29 -15.37 4.51
N ILE A 29 -4.14 -14.35 4.67
CA ILE A 29 -3.73 -13.04 5.21
C ILE A 29 -3.18 -13.17 6.63
N GLY A 30 -3.80 -13.99 7.48
CA GLY A 30 -3.30 -14.27 8.83
C GLY A 30 -1.89 -14.88 8.82
N TYR A 31 -1.62 -15.82 7.92
CA TYR A 31 -0.27 -16.38 7.76
C TYR A 31 0.74 -15.35 7.25
N ILE A 32 0.34 -14.48 6.31
CA ILE A 32 1.21 -13.39 5.84
C ILE A 32 1.60 -12.47 7.00
N TYR A 33 0.65 -12.10 7.86
CA TYR A 33 0.92 -11.27 9.03
C TYR A 33 1.78 -11.97 10.07
N LEU A 34 1.56 -13.27 10.31
CA LEU A 34 2.41 -14.07 11.19
C LEU A 34 3.86 -14.11 10.69
N TYR A 35 4.06 -14.35 9.39
CA TYR A 35 5.38 -14.34 8.79
C TYR A 35 6.02 -12.95 8.87
N ALA A 36 5.24 -11.87 8.69
CA ALA A 36 5.76 -10.51 8.81
C ALA A 36 6.26 -10.22 10.23
N LEU A 37 5.51 -10.68 11.23
CA LEU A 37 5.87 -10.53 12.64
C LEU A 37 7.16 -11.28 12.97
N ILE A 38 7.28 -12.54 12.54
CA ILE A 38 8.49 -13.34 12.77
C ILE A 38 9.69 -12.73 12.03
N THR A 39 9.53 -12.37 10.76
CA THR A 39 10.59 -11.73 9.96
C THR A 39 11.03 -10.40 10.58
N GLY A 40 10.10 -9.58 11.06
CA GLY A 40 10.42 -8.31 11.73
C GLY A 40 11.08 -8.49 13.11
N LEU A 41 10.84 -9.60 13.80
CA LEU A 41 11.59 -9.94 15.00
C LEU A 41 13.02 -10.37 14.66
N ILE A 42 13.17 -11.22 13.63
CA ILE A 42 14.48 -11.68 13.15
C ILE A 42 15.30 -10.51 12.59
N SER A 43 14.68 -9.49 11.97
CA SER A 43 15.41 -8.34 11.43
C SER A 43 16.12 -7.53 12.53
N LEU A 44 15.62 -7.53 13.77
CA LEU A 44 16.30 -6.92 14.91
C LEU A 44 17.57 -7.64 15.33
N SER A 45 17.76 -8.90 14.92
CA SER A 45 18.99 -9.64 15.19
C SER A 45 20.22 -8.98 14.55
N LEU A 46 20.04 -8.22 13.47
CA LEU A 46 21.15 -7.56 12.79
C LEU A 46 21.72 -6.40 13.62
N PRO A 47 20.93 -5.39 14.06
CA PRO A 47 21.43 -4.37 14.99
C PRO A 47 22.01 -4.94 16.29
N LEU A 48 21.32 -5.89 16.91
CA LEU A 48 21.75 -6.52 18.15
C LEU A 48 23.03 -7.36 17.98
N GLY A 49 23.13 -8.08 16.87
CA GLY A 49 24.30 -8.86 16.51
C GLY A 49 25.52 -7.97 16.29
N ILE A 50 25.36 -6.87 15.55
CA ILE A 50 26.43 -5.90 15.31
C ILE A 50 26.87 -5.25 16.64
N GLN A 51 25.93 -4.89 17.52
CA GLN A 51 26.25 -4.41 18.87
C GLN A 51 27.14 -5.38 19.64
N ALA A 52 26.73 -6.64 19.70
CA ALA A 52 27.41 -7.65 20.48
C ALA A 52 28.79 -7.98 19.89
N VAL A 53 28.91 -8.07 18.56
CA VAL A 53 30.21 -8.19 17.89
C VAL A 53 31.11 -7.00 18.23
N PHE A 54 30.59 -5.77 18.12
CA PHE A 54 31.36 -4.56 18.42
C PHE A 54 31.88 -4.57 19.86
N ASN A 55 31.04 -4.92 20.82
CA ASN A 55 31.40 -4.95 22.23
C ASN A 55 32.45 -6.04 22.53
N LEU A 56 32.31 -7.24 21.97
CA LEU A 56 33.26 -8.34 22.15
C LEU A 56 34.64 -8.00 21.57
N VAL A 57 34.66 -7.47 20.34
CA VAL A 57 35.89 -7.06 19.67
C VAL A 57 36.57 -5.90 20.42
N SER A 58 35.79 -4.88 20.83
CA SER A 58 36.32 -3.72 21.57
C SER A 58 36.85 -4.08 22.96
N SER A 59 36.42 -5.22 23.52
CA SER A 59 36.88 -5.73 24.82
C SER A 59 38.13 -6.63 24.71
N GLY A 60 38.66 -6.88 23.51
CA GLY A 60 39.81 -7.75 23.29
C GLY A 60 39.52 -9.26 23.48
N LEU A 61 38.26 -9.64 23.65
CA LEU A 61 37.80 -11.03 23.76
C LEU A 61 37.45 -11.56 22.37
N VAL A 62 38.45 -12.06 21.65
CA VAL A 62 38.27 -12.73 20.35
C VAL A 62 39.00 -14.07 20.50
N PHE A 63 38.41 -15.24 20.23
CA PHE A 63 38.35 -15.78 18.87
C PHE A 63 37.14 -16.70 18.58
N SER A 64 36.47 -17.34 19.55
CA SER A 64 35.38 -18.30 19.22
C SER A 64 33.97 -17.71 19.24
N SER A 65 33.62 -16.90 20.25
CA SER A 65 32.24 -16.42 20.44
C SER A 65 31.75 -15.48 19.35
N VAL A 66 32.66 -14.69 18.75
CA VAL A 66 32.33 -13.75 17.66
C VAL A 66 31.93 -14.51 16.39
N TYR A 67 32.65 -15.56 15.99
CA TYR A 67 32.27 -16.35 14.82
C TYR A 67 30.95 -17.09 15.01
N VAL A 68 30.68 -17.61 16.21
CA VAL A 68 29.39 -18.23 16.55
C VAL A 68 28.25 -17.23 16.42
N LEU A 69 28.43 -16.01 16.95
CA LEU A 69 27.42 -14.96 16.86
C LEU A 69 27.17 -14.51 15.41
N ILE A 70 28.23 -14.33 14.61
CA ILE A 70 28.11 -14.03 13.18
C ILE A 70 27.34 -15.15 12.46
N GLY A 71 27.68 -16.41 12.73
CA GLY A 71 26.96 -17.57 12.18
C GLY A 71 25.48 -17.55 12.52
N LEU A 72 25.13 -17.25 13.78
CA LEU A 72 23.74 -17.12 14.21
C LEU A 72 22.99 -16.01 13.47
N VAL A 73 23.61 -14.83 13.30
CA VAL A 73 23.02 -13.71 12.56
C VAL A 73 22.81 -14.07 11.09
N VAL A 74 23.78 -14.71 10.44
CA VAL A 74 23.68 -15.15 9.05
C VAL A 74 22.55 -16.16 8.86
N VAL A 75 22.43 -17.14 9.76
CA VAL A 75 21.32 -18.10 9.75
C VAL A 75 19.99 -17.40 9.96
N GLY A 76 19.93 -16.41 10.85
CA GLY A 76 18.74 -15.56 11.04
C GLY A 76 18.34 -14.84 9.75
N VAL A 77 19.28 -14.17 9.08
CA VAL A 77 19.01 -13.47 7.81
C VAL A 77 18.52 -14.45 6.74
N LEU A 78 19.13 -15.64 6.64
CA LEU A 78 18.68 -16.68 5.71
C LEU A 78 17.25 -17.14 6.02
N ALA A 79 16.94 -17.41 7.30
CA ALA A 79 15.61 -17.82 7.72
C ALA A 79 14.55 -16.74 7.43
N ALA A 80 14.86 -15.47 7.72
CA ALA A 80 14.01 -14.34 7.35
C ALA A 80 13.77 -14.27 5.83
N GLY A 81 14.81 -14.46 5.02
CA GLY A 81 14.68 -14.50 3.56
C GLY A 81 13.74 -15.62 3.08
N LEU A 82 13.85 -16.82 3.64
CA LEU A 82 12.96 -17.94 3.31
C LEU A 82 11.50 -17.65 3.72
N LEU A 83 11.28 -17.00 4.87
CA LEU A 83 9.94 -16.58 5.28
C LEU A 83 9.33 -15.56 4.31
N VAL A 84 10.13 -14.61 3.82
CA VAL A 84 9.69 -13.63 2.80
C VAL A 84 9.30 -14.33 1.50
N VAL A 85 10.04 -15.36 1.06
CA VAL A 85 9.64 -16.18 -0.09
C VAL A 85 8.27 -16.82 0.16
N GLY A 86 8.05 -17.40 1.35
CA GLY A 86 6.76 -17.95 1.74
C GLY A 86 5.62 -16.92 1.73
N GLN A 87 5.88 -15.69 2.18
CA GLN A 87 4.90 -14.59 2.11
C GLN A 87 4.54 -14.25 0.66
N MET A 88 5.54 -14.13 -0.20
CA MET A 88 5.34 -13.83 -1.62
C MET A 88 4.51 -14.94 -2.29
N THR A 89 4.77 -16.22 -1.99
CA THR A 89 3.97 -17.33 -2.51
C THR A 89 2.51 -17.25 -2.06
N LEU A 90 2.24 -16.92 -0.79
CA LEU A 90 0.86 -16.76 -0.30
C LEU A 90 0.13 -15.59 -0.99
N VAL A 91 0.83 -14.47 -1.20
CA VAL A 91 0.25 -13.31 -1.91
C VAL A 91 0.00 -13.65 -3.38
N GLU A 92 0.87 -14.39 -4.04
CA GLU A 92 0.67 -14.84 -5.43
C GLU A 92 -0.61 -15.68 -5.56
N VAL A 93 -0.79 -16.66 -4.67
CA VAL A 93 -2.01 -17.48 -4.63
C VAL A 93 -3.25 -16.61 -4.39
N LEU A 94 -3.14 -15.62 -3.50
CA LEU A 94 -4.22 -14.67 -3.21
C LEU A 94 -4.59 -13.84 -4.44
N GLN A 95 -3.60 -13.32 -5.16
CA GLN A 95 -3.79 -12.55 -6.40
C GLN A 95 -4.50 -13.40 -7.45
N GLN A 96 -4.10 -14.66 -7.64
CA GLN A 96 -4.72 -15.58 -8.59
C GLN A 96 -6.19 -15.83 -8.25
N ARG A 97 -6.50 -16.10 -6.98
CA ARG A 97 -7.89 -16.34 -6.51
C ARG A 97 -8.77 -15.12 -6.71
N ILE A 98 -8.28 -13.93 -6.38
CA ILE A 98 -9.06 -12.69 -6.52
C ILE A 98 -9.42 -12.44 -7.99
N PHE A 99 -8.47 -12.64 -8.90
CA PHE A 99 -8.74 -12.49 -10.33
C PHE A 99 -9.74 -13.52 -10.86
N ALA A 100 -9.56 -14.80 -10.52
CA ALA A 100 -10.48 -15.85 -10.93
C ALA A 100 -11.91 -15.58 -10.41
N LYS A 101 -12.05 -15.23 -9.13
CA LYS A 101 -13.35 -14.89 -8.52
C LYS A 101 -14.01 -13.70 -9.20
N ALA A 102 -13.25 -12.62 -9.44
CA ALA A 102 -13.77 -11.45 -10.11
C ALA A 102 -14.20 -11.76 -11.56
N ALA A 103 -13.42 -12.56 -12.29
CA ALA A 103 -13.77 -12.95 -13.66
C ALA A 103 -15.07 -13.75 -13.71
N PHE A 104 -15.23 -14.73 -12.82
CA PHE A 104 -16.48 -15.49 -12.71
C PHE A 104 -17.65 -14.63 -12.24
N GLU A 105 -17.43 -13.69 -11.32
CA GLU A 105 -18.48 -12.77 -10.86
C GLU A 105 -18.97 -11.85 -11.98
N PHE A 106 -18.07 -11.28 -12.77
CA PHE A 106 -18.44 -10.46 -13.93
C PHE A 106 -19.20 -11.28 -14.98
N ALA A 107 -18.69 -12.48 -15.31
CA ALA A 107 -19.35 -13.38 -16.26
C ALA A 107 -20.74 -13.86 -15.77
N TYR A 108 -20.91 -14.05 -14.46
CA TYR A 108 -22.19 -14.43 -13.87
C TYR A 108 -23.17 -13.26 -13.81
N ARG A 109 -22.74 -12.07 -13.39
CA ARG A 109 -23.63 -10.92 -13.22
C ARG A 109 -24.02 -10.28 -14.55
N LEU A 110 -23.09 -10.12 -15.50
CA LEU A 110 -23.32 -9.34 -16.72
C LEU A 110 -24.60 -9.73 -17.49
N PRO A 111 -24.89 -11.03 -17.76
CA PRO A 111 -26.10 -11.43 -18.48
C PRO A 111 -27.39 -11.31 -17.65
N ARG A 112 -27.26 -11.04 -16.34
CA ARG A 112 -28.34 -10.99 -15.36
C ARG A 112 -28.60 -9.58 -14.85
N ILE A 113 -27.90 -8.55 -15.31
CA ILE A 113 -28.17 -7.16 -14.90
C ILE A 113 -29.46 -6.69 -15.58
N GLN A 114 -30.31 -5.97 -14.84
CA GLN A 114 -31.56 -5.41 -15.36
C GLN A 114 -31.28 -4.50 -16.58
N PRO A 115 -32.00 -4.68 -17.70
CA PRO A 115 -31.84 -3.87 -18.90
C PRO A 115 -31.94 -2.37 -18.65
N GLU A 116 -32.83 -1.94 -17.75
CA GLU A 116 -33.03 -0.52 -17.40
C GLU A 116 -31.78 0.08 -16.74
N ALA A 117 -31.13 -0.67 -15.86
CA ALA A 117 -29.91 -0.22 -15.18
C ALA A 117 -28.70 -0.19 -16.14
N LEU A 118 -28.66 -1.10 -17.12
CA LEU A 118 -27.65 -1.11 -18.18
C LEU A 118 -27.83 0.01 -19.20
N SER A 119 -29.07 0.48 -19.45
CA SER A 119 -29.36 1.46 -20.49
C SER A 119 -28.67 2.82 -20.30
N ALA A 120 -28.27 3.16 -19.07
CA ALA A 120 -27.54 4.38 -18.74
C ALA A 120 -26.05 4.33 -19.13
N TYR A 121 -25.54 3.16 -19.54
CA TYR A 121 -24.12 2.91 -19.78
C TYR A 121 -23.87 2.28 -21.15
N TYR A 122 -22.66 2.48 -21.67
CA TYR A 122 -22.16 1.70 -22.80
C TYR A 122 -21.53 0.40 -22.27
N PRO A 123 -22.11 -0.80 -22.52
CA PRO A 123 -21.68 -2.03 -21.84
C PRO A 123 -20.20 -2.39 -22.01
N PRO A 124 -19.56 -2.20 -23.19
CA PRO A 124 -18.11 -2.42 -23.31
C PRO A 124 -17.27 -1.50 -22.41
N GLU A 125 -17.62 -0.21 -22.28
CA GLU A 125 -16.92 0.72 -21.38
C GLU A 125 -17.07 0.29 -19.92
N LEU A 126 -18.27 -0.17 -19.55
CA LEU A 126 -18.54 -0.66 -18.20
C LEU A 126 -17.66 -1.87 -17.84
N MET A 127 -17.33 -2.72 -18.82
CA MET A 127 -16.43 -3.87 -18.61
C MET A 127 -14.97 -3.47 -18.39
N ASN A 128 -14.56 -2.25 -18.75
CA ASN A 128 -13.21 -1.76 -18.42
C ASN A 128 -12.97 -1.64 -16.92
N ARG A 129 -14.01 -1.63 -16.09
CA ARG A 129 -13.88 -1.72 -14.62
C ARG A 129 -13.26 -3.05 -14.18
N PHE A 130 -13.25 -4.08 -15.02
CA PHE A 130 -12.49 -5.30 -14.75
C PHE A 130 -10.98 -5.04 -14.63
N PHE A 131 -10.43 -4.05 -15.35
CA PHE A 131 -9.01 -3.70 -15.22
C PHE A 131 -8.65 -3.17 -13.82
N ASP A 132 -9.60 -2.66 -13.05
CA ASP A 132 -9.38 -2.27 -11.65
C ASP A 132 -9.07 -3.48 -10.75
N VAL A 133 -9.44 -4.70 -11.14
CA VAL A 133 -9.02 -5.95 -10.47
C VAL A 133 -7.50 -6.09 -10.51
N LEU A 134 -6.87 -5.71 -11.64
CA LEU A 134 -5.41 -5.75 -11.78
C LEU A 134 -4.73 -4.74 -10.84
N THR A 135 -5.36 -3.59 -10.59
CA THR A 135 -4.89 -2.60 -9.61
C THR A 135 -4.91 -3.18 -8.21
N ILE A 136 -5.98 -3.88 -7.83
CA ILE A 136 -6.05 -4.60 -6.54
C ILE A 136 -4.96 -5.66 -6.46
N GLN A 137 -4.81 -6.50 -7.49
CA GLN A 137 -3.76 -7.52 -7.52
C GLN A 137 -2.38 -6.90 -7.29
N LYS A 138 -2.01 -5.86 -8.03
CA LYS A 138 -0.71 -5.19 -7.88
C LYS A 138 -0.54 -4.49 -6.53
N GLY A 139 -1.64 -4.06 -5.91
CA GLY A 139 -1.62 -3.43 -4.60
C GLY A 139 -1.45 -4.40 -3.43
N LEU A 140 -1.86 -5.66 -3.57
CA LEU A 140 -1.81 -6.67 -2.50
C LEU A 140 -0.41 -6.93 -1.95
N PRO A 141 0.65 -7.18 -2.76
CA PRO A 141 2.00 -7.36 -2.23
C PRO A 141 2.44 -6.16 -1.40
N LYS A 142 2.19 -4.94 -1.90
CA LYS A 142 2.59 -3.73 -1.19
C LYS A 142 1.83 -3.60 0.13
N LEU A 143 0.50 -3.77 0.11
CA LEU A 143 -0.36 -3.67 1.29
C LEU A 143 -0.04 -4.74 2.36
N LEU A 144 0.08 -6.00 1.94
CA LEU A 144 0.17 -7.13 2.88
C LEU A 144 1.60 -7.42 3.31
N ILE A 145 2.60 -7.16 2.46
CA ILE A 145 4.01 -7.42 2.77
C ILE A 145 4.69 -6.11 3.17
N ASP A 146 4.80 -5.13 2.28
CA ASP A 146 5.63 -3.95 2.54
C ASP A 146 5.11 -3.09 3.70
N LEU A 147 3.82 -2.76 3.70
CA LEU A 147 3.22 -1.93 4.76
C LEU A 147 3.23 -2.67 6.10
N THR A 148 2.90 -3.96 6.11
CA THR A 148 2.94 -4.78 7.34
C THR A 148 4.36 -4.90 7.88
N ALA A 149 5.34 -5.20 7.03
CA ALA A 149 6.73 -5.30 7.43
C ALA A 149 7.25 -3.95 7.97
N ALA A 150 6.89 -2.84 7.32
CA ALA A 150 7.25 -1.51 7.81
C ALA A 150 6.61 -1.20 9.17
N ALA A 151 5.33 -1.52 9.37
CA ALA A 151 4.64 -1.33 10.64
C ALA A 151 5.27 -2.17 11.76
N VAL A 152 5.56 -3.45 11.49
CA VAL A 152 6.24 -4.36 12.42
C VAL A 152 7.66 -3.87 12.75
N GLN A 153 8.41 -3.42 11.74
CA GLN A 153 9.77 -2.90 11.91
C GLN A 153 9.78 -1.63 12.76
N ILE A 154 8.82 -0.73 12.56
CA ILE A 154 8.66 0.47 13.40
C ILE A 154 8.32 0.05 14.83
N LEU A 155 7.34 -0.83 15.02
CA LEU A 155 6.93 -1.30 16.34
C LEU A 155 8.10 -1.91 17.13
N PHE A 156 8.76 -2.91 16.54
CA PHE A 156 9.86 -3.60 17.20
C PHE A 156 11.12 -2.73 17.29
N GLY A 157 11.38 -1.88 16.30
CA GLY A 157 12.48 -0.92 16.35
C GLY A 157 12.30 0.10 17.48
N LEU A 158 11.09 0.62 17.68
CA LEU A 158 10.80 1.55 18.78
C LEU A 158 10.90 0.87 20.15
N ILE A 159 10.41 -0.36 20.27
CA ILE A 159 10.60 -1.18 21.49
C ILE A 159 12.09 -1.35 21.76
N LEU A 160 12.90 -1.72 20.76
CA LEU A 160 14.33 -1.90 20.93
C LEU A 160 15.04 -0.59 21.33
N LEU A 161 14.73 0.52 20.67
CA LEU A 161 15.29 1.84 21.01
C LEU A 161 14.95 2.28 22.43
N SER A 162 13.77 1.91 22.94
CA SER A 162 13.36 2.23 24.30
C SER A 162 14.26 1.60 25.37
N PHE A 163 14.88 0.46 25.06
CA PHE A 163 15.85 -0.19 25.95
C PHE A 163 17.23 0.48 25.94
N TYR A 164 17.54 1.31 24.94
CA TYR A 164 18.83 2.02 24.89
C TYR A 164 18.82 3.33 25.68
N HIS A 165 17.81 4.19 25.47
CA HIS A 165 17.70 5.44 26.24
C HIS A 165 16.28 6.04 26.14
N PRO A 166 15.73 6.64 27.23
CA PRO A 166 14.40 7.27 27.20
C PRO A 166 14.24 8.39 26.17
N VAL A 167 15.33 9.09 25.80
CA VAL A 167 15.29 10.13 24.74
C VAL A 167 14.82 9.54 23.41
N PHE A 168 15.18 8.30 23.09
CA PHE A 168 14.74 7.66 21.85
C PHE A 168 13.25 7.33 21.83
N LEU A 169 12.60 7.14 23.00
CA LEU A 169 11.14 7.02 23.07
C LEU A 169 10.44 8.31 22.65
N GLY A 170 10.89 9.46 23.18
CA GLY A 170 10.35 10.76 22.80
C GLY A 170 10.53 11.03 21.30
N PHE A 171 11.66 10.59 20.76
CA PHE A 171 11.97 10.68 19.35
C PHE A 171 11.08 9.76 18.47
N GLY A 172 10.83 8.54 18.94
CA GLY A 172 9.88 7.62 18.31
C GLY A 172 8.46 8.18 18.27
N PHE A 173 8.02 8.78 19.37
CA PHE A 173 6.73 9.45 19.43
C PHE A 173 6.65 10.67 18.49
N PHE A 174 7.69 11.49 18.46
CA PHE A 174 7.81 12.59 17.50
C PHE A 174 7.72 12.09 16.05
N THR A 175 8.42 11.00 15.73
CA THR A 175 8.36 10.35 14.41
C THR A 175 6.93 9.96 14.06
N LEU A 176 6.22 9.29 14.99
CA LEU A 176 4.82 8.90 14.79
C LEU A 176 3.91 10.11 14.54
N LEU A 177 4.07 11.18 15.33
CA LEU A 177 3.31 12.42 15.18
C LEU A 177 3.51 13.07 13.81
N VAL A 178 4.76 13.14 13.33
CA VAL A 178 5.04 13.72 12.01
C VAL A 178 4.41 12.88 10.91
N ILE A 179 4.49 11.55 10.99
CA ILE A 179 3.84 10.66 10.01
C ILE A 179 2.34 10.92 9.97
N LEU A 180 1.68 10.91 11.14
CA LEU A 180 0.24 11.18 11.24
C LEU A 180 -0.12 12.57 10.71
N GLY A 181 0.67 13.59 11.05
CA GLY A 181 0.46 14.97 10.60
C GLY A 181 0.61 15.14 9.09
N VAL A 182 1.65 14.54 8.51
CA VAL A 182 1.90 14.56 7.06
C VAL A 182 0.79 13.79 6.32
N SER A 183 0.43 12.59 6.79
CA SER A 183 -0.66 11.81 6.21
C SER A 183 -2.00 12.56 6.27
N TRP A 184 -2.32 13.19 7.38
CA TRP A 184 -3.56 13.97 7.54
C TRP A 184 -3.59 15.21 6.64
N LEU A 185 -2.47 15.92 6.52
CA LEU A 185 -2.37 17.16 5.74
C LEU A 185 -2.45 16.92 4.22
N TYR A 186 -1.81 15.86 3.72
CA TYR A 186 -1.71 15.59 2.27
C TYR A 186 -2.72 14.54 1.77
N GLY A 187 -3.19 13.63 2.63
CA GLY A 187 -4.04 12.50 2.26
C GLY A 187 -5.32 12.87 1.49
N PRO A 188 -6.21 13.71 2.04
CA PRO A 188 -7.48 14.06 1.38
C PRO A 188 -7.30 14.71 0.00
N ARG A 189 -6.29 15.59 -0.14
CA ARG A 189 -5.95 16.23 -1.43
C ARG A 189 -5.35 15.24 -2.42
N GLY A 190 -4.53 14.30 -1.94
CA GLY A 190 -3.96 13.22 -2.75
C GLY A 190 -5.05 12.34 -3.36
N ILE A 191 -6.01 11.89 -2.56
CA ILE A 191 -7.16 11.08 -3.02
C ILE A 191 -7.94 11.81 -4.10
N ARG A 192 -8.34 13.06 -3.84
CA ARG A 192 -9.16 13.84 -4.77
C ARG A 192 -8.48 14.02 -6.12
N THR A 193 -7.21 14.42 -6.11
CA THR A 193 -6.43 14.64 -7.35
C THR A 193 -6.14 13.35 -8.11
N SER A 194 -5.95 12.22 -7.41
CA SER A 194 -5.81 10.90 -8.04
C SER A 194 -7.11 10.45 -8.73
N LEU A 195 -8.27 10.67 -8.08
CA LEU A 195 -9.58 10.39 -8.68
C LEU A 195 -9.82 11.23 -9.94
N ASP A 196 -9.53 12.53 -9.87
CA ASP A 196 -9.69 13.45 -11.00
C ASP A 196 -8.76 13.07 -12.18
N GLU A 197 -7.51 12.68 -11.91
CA GLU A 197 -6.60 12.15 -12.93
C GLU A 197 -7.14 10.85 -13.55
N SER A 198 -7.56 9.90 -12.70
CA SER A 198 -8.02 8.59 -13.14
C SER A 198 -9.25 8.70 -14.05
N LYS A 199 -10.18 9.63 -13.74
CA LYS A 199 -11.39 9.86 -14.55
C LYS A 199 -11.07 10.14 -16.02
N TYR A 200 -10.05 10.96 -16.30
CA TYR A 200 -9.68 11.27 -17.68
C TYR A 200 -8.96 10.12 -18.40
N LYS A 201 -8.26 9.23 -17.68
CA LYS A 201 -7.71 7.99 -18.28
C LYS A 201 -8.82 7.13 -18.90
N TYR A 202 -9.94 6.94 -18.18
CA TYR A 202 -11.07 6.16 -18.71
C TYR A 202 -11.78 6.88 -19.85
N LYS A 203 -11.93 8.21 -19.77
CA LYS A 203 -12.53 8.97 -20.89
C LYS A 203 -11.70 8.82 -22.17
N VAL A 204 -10.38 8.86 -22.06
CA VAL A 204 -9.49 8.61 -23.21
C VAL A 204 -9.71 7.20 -23.77
N VAL A 205 -9.73 6.17 -22.92
CA VAL A 205 -9.99 4.78 -23.35
C VAL A 205 -11.36 4.66 -24.01
N SER A 206 -12.41 5.16 -23.38
CA SER A 206 -13.78 5.14 -23.91
C SER A 206 -13.90 5.85 -25.25
N CYS A 207 -13.20 6.99 -25.43
CA CYS A 207 -13.18 7.69 -26.71
C CYS A 207 -12.50 6.85 -27.81
N LEU A 208 -11.40 6.16 -27.48
CA LEU A 208 -10.72 5.25 -28.41
C LEU A 208 -11.58 4.03 -28.76
N GLU A 209 -12.35 3.51 -27.80
CA GLU A 209 -13.31 2.42 -28.04
C GLU A 209 -14.45 2.83 -28.97
N GLU A 210 -14.95 4.05 -28.83
CA GLU A 210 -15.95 4.62 -29.73
C GLU A 210 -15.41 4.76 -31.16
N PHE A 211 -14.16 5.22 -31.30
CA PHE A 211 -13.49 5.28 -32.60
C PHE A 211 -13.28 3.89 -33.21
N ALA A 212 -12.94 2.90 -32.37
CA ALA A 212 -12.80 1.52 -32.81
C ALA A 212 -14.14 0.89 -33.21
N HIS A 213 -15.24 1.25 -32.53
CA HIS A 213 -16.58 0.76 -32.84
C HIS A 213 -17.07 1.22 -34.21
N ASP A 214 -16.81 2.47 -34.59
CA ASP A 214 -17.23 3.05 -35.88
C ASP A 214 -16.03 3.40 -36.79
N LEU A 215 -15.05 2.50 -36.85
CA LEU A 215 -13.82 2.63 -37.65
C LEU A 215 -14.05 3.05 -39.12
N PRO A 216 -15.07 2.53 -39.84
CA PRO A 216 -15.33 2.92 -41.22
C PRO A 216 -15.70 4.40 -41.40
N ARG A 217 -16.42 5.01 -40.44
CA ARG A 217 -16.77 6.44 -40.44
C ARG A 217 -15.53 7.32 -40.41
N TYR A 218 -14.60 7.01 -39.51
CA TYR A 218 -13.36 7.78 -39.33
C TYR A 218 -12.29 7.51 -40.40
N ARG A 219 -12.42 6.43 -41.17
CA ARG A 219 -11.45 6.07 -42.24
C ARG A 219 -11.57 6.94 -43.50
N HIS A 220 -12.77 7.47 -43.78
CA HIS A 220 -13.08 8.17 -45.03
C HIS A 220 -13.33 9.67 -44.85
N GLN A 221 -13.26 10.17 -43.61
CA GLN A 221 -13.33 11.59 -43.31
C GLN A 221 -11.92 12.14 -43.14
N ASN A 222 -11.59 13.23 -43.86
CA ASN A 222 -10.42 14.08 -43.57
C ASN A 222 -10.68 15.01 -42.36
N ASP A 223 -11.59 14.63 -41.47
CA ASP A 223 -12.05 15.45 -40.36
C ASP A 223 -11.04 15.33 -39.19
N PRO A 224 -10.48 16.44 -38.68
CA PRO A 224 -9.65 16.42 -37.48
C PRO A 224 -10.42 16.04 -36.20
N GLU A 225 -11.76 15.91 -36.26
CA GLU A 225 -12.63 15.59 -35.11
C GLU A 225 -12.07 14.52 -34.14
N PRO A 226 -11.52 13.35 -34.58
CA PRO A 226 -10.99 12.36 -33.64
C PRO A 226 -9.73 12.83 -32.92
N ILE A 227 -8.87 13.60 -33.60
CA ILE A 227 -7.65 14.17 -33.01
C ILE A 227 -8.02 15.28 -32.04
N ASP A 228 -8.89 16.21 -32.42
CA ASP A 228 -9.29 17.34 -31.57
C ASP A 228 -9.96 16.86 -30.28
N ARG A 229 -10.82 15.82 -30.39
CA ARG A 229 -11.51 15.23 -29.24
C ARG A 229 -10.55 14.51 -28.28
N ILE A 230 -9.54 13.81 -28.81
CA ILE A 230 -8.50 13.20 -27.97
C ILE A 230 -7.58 14.27 -27.37
N ASP A 231 -7.23 15.31 -28.12
CA ASP A 231 -6.40 16.41 -27.64
C ASP A 231 -7.03 17.08 -26.42
N GLU A 232 -8.33 17.38 -26.45
CA GLU A 232 -9.04 17.94 -25.29
C GLU A 232 -8.99 17.00 -24.07
N LEU A 233 -9.25 15.71 -24.25
CA LEU A 233 -9.24 14.73 -23.17
C LEU A 233 -7.84 14.55 -22.57
N VAL A 234 -6.81 14.52 -23.42
CA VAL A 234 -5.41 14.38 -23.00
C VAL A 234 -4.91 15.65 -22.33
N ALA A 235 -5.27 16.84 -22.83
CA ALA A 235 -4.92 18.11 -22.20
C ALA A 235 -5.46 18.19 -20.76
N ASN A 236 -6.72 17.79 -20.56
CA ASN A 236 -7.32 17.71 -19.23
C ASN A 236 -6.64 16.65 -18.34
N TYR A 237 -6.29 15.49 -18.89
CA TYR A 237 -5.51 14.48 -18.17
C TYR A 237 -4.16 15.04 -17.70
N VAL A 238 -3.40 15.70 -18.59
CA VAL A 238 -2.09 16.28 -18.27
C VAL A 238 -2.21 17.36 -17.19
N SER A 239 -3.24 18.21 -17.29
CA SER A 239 -3.54 19.22 -16.25
C SER A 239 -3.78 18.58 -14.87
N ASN A 240 -4.64 17.57 -14.82
CA ASN A 240 -4.94 16.86 -13.57
C ASN A 240 -3.72 16.08 -13.03
N ARG A 241 -2.94 15.46 -13.91
CA ARG A 241 -1.70 14.76 -13.54
C ARG A 241 -0.68 15.73 -12.94
N ASN A 242 -0.54 16.93 -13.50
CA ASN A 242 0.35 17.96 -12.97
C ASN A 242 -0.13 18.46 -11.59
N SER A 243 -1.44 18.62 -11.40
CA SER A 243 -2.04 18.97 -10.11
C SER A 243 -1.76 17.90 -9.05
N HIS A 244 -2.00 16.62 -9.39
CA HIS A 244 -1.70 15.49 -8.51
C HIS A 244 -0.21 15.39 -8.16
N PHE A 245 0.66 15.50 -9.17
CA PHE A 245 2.11 15.48 -8.96
C PHE A 245 2.62 16.66 -8.12
N SER A 246 1.96 17.81 -8.15
CA SER A 246 2.29 18.94 -7.27
C SER A 246 2.07 18.60 -5.79
N VAL A 247 0.99 17.89 -5.47
CA VAL A 247 0.74 17.38 -4.11
C VAL A 247 1.82 16.37 -3.72
N LEU A 248 2.13 15.43 -4.62
CA LEU A 248 3.14 14.40 -4.39
C LEU A 248 4.55 14.99 -4.19
N LYS A 249 4.92 16.04 -4.94
CA LYS A 249 6.18 16.77 -4.74
C LYS A 249 6.28 17.37 -3.35
N ARG A 250 5.23 18.03 -2.85
CA ARG A 250 5.23 18.61 -1.49
C ARG A 250 5.39 17.52 -0.43
N PHE A 251 4.72 16.39 -0.64
CA PHE A 251 4.85 15.21 0.21
C PHE A 251 6.29 14.66 0.21
N PHE A 252 6.94 14.51 -0.95
CA PHE A 252 8.33 14.09 -1.04
C PHE A 252 9.30 15.07 -0.38
N TYR A 253 9.14 16.38 -0.58
CA TYR A 253 9.96 17.37 0.12
C TYR A 253 9.80 17.28 1.63
N SER A 254 8.57 17.06 2.13
CA SER A 254 8.34 16.86 3.57
C SER A 254 9.00 15.58 4.10
N ALA A 255 9.01 14.50 3.32
CA ALA A 255 9.70 13.26 3.68
C ALA A 255 11.22 13.43 3.73
N ILE A 256 11.81 14.14 2.76
CA ILE A 256 13.25 14.46 2.75
C ILE A 256 13.61 15.33 3.96
N ALA A 257 12.84 16.41 4.20
CA ALA A 257 13.08 17.29 5.35
C ALA A 257 12.98 16.53 6.68
N PHE A 258 11.96 15.68 6.82
CA PHE A 258 11.81 14.81 7.98
C PHE A 258 13.02 13.88 8.14
N ARG A 259 13.42 13.16 7.09
CA ARG A 259 14.59 12.27 7.12
C ARG A 259 15.86 12.99 7.54
N THR A 260 16.15 14.15 6.96
CA THR A 260 17.35 14.94 7.30
C THR A 260 17.32 15.40 8.75
N LEU A 261 16.19 15.90 9.24
CA LEU A 261 16.02 16.28 10.65
C LEU A 261 16.22 15.09 11.57
N ILE A 262 15.67 13.94 11.20
CA ILE A 262 15.70 12.74 12.01
C ILE A 262 17.12 12.22 12.13
N THR A 263 17.81 12.02 11.01
CA THR A 263 19.21 11.57 10.98
C THR A 263 20.13 12.55 11.70
N GLY A 264 20.03 13.86 11.41
CA GLY A 264 20.86 14.87 12.04
C GLY A 264 20.64 14.98 13.55
N GLY A 265 19.38 15.02 13.98
CA GLY A 265 19.01 15.11 15.39
C GLY A 265 19.50 13.91 16.19
N LEU A 266 19.37 12.70 15.64
CA LEU A 266 19.82 11.49 16.33
C LEU A 266 21.32 11.33 16.36
N LEU A 267 22.03 11.72 15.30
CA LEU A 267 23.50 11.72 15.35
C LEU A 267 24.01 12.68 16.43
N ILE A 268 23.45 13.88 16.52
CA ILE A 268 23.84 14.86 17.55
C ILE A 268 23.52 14.35 18.95
N LEU A 269 22.28 13.93 19.19
CA LEU A 269 21.83 13.45 20.50
C LEU A 269 22.54 12.15 20.90
N GLY A 270 22.60 11.18 20.00
CA GLY A 270 23.27 9.90 20.24
C GLY A 270 24.76 10.07 20.51
N THR A 271 25.46 10.92 19.76
CA THR A 271 26.86 11.25 20.03
C THR A 271 27.02 11.91 21.40
N SER A 272 26.14 12.84 21.76
CA SER A 272 26.16 13.46 23.09
C SER A 272 25.99 12.44 24.22
N LEU A 273 25.07 11.47 24.07
CA LEU A 273 24.85 10.40 25.06
C LEU A 273 26.08 9.49 25.22
N VAL A 274 26.77 9.20 24.11
CA VAL A 274 28.03 8.42 24.14
C VAL A 274 29.14 9.20 24.85
N ILE A 275 29.29 10.49 24.55
CA ILE A 275 30.30 11.36 25.20
C ILE A 275 30.04 11.45 26.71
N SER A 276 28.77 11.60 27.10
CA SER A 276 28.33 11.60 28.51
C SER A 276 28.40 10.23 29.20
N ARG A 277 28.81 9.18 28.48
CA ARG A 277 28.87 7.79 28.97
C ARG A 277 27.51 7.23 29.43
N GLU A 278 26.41 7.80 28.95
CA GLU A 278 25.05 7.30 29.19
C GLU A 278 24.71 6.12 28.25
N MET A 279 25.49 5.96 27.18
CA MET A 279 25.35 4.88 26.20
C MET A 279 26.72 4.37 25.75
N THR A 280 26.85 3.07 25.53
CA THR A 280 28.09 2.47 24.99
C THR A 280 28.21 2.72 23.48
N LEU A 281 29.44 2.67 22.94
CA LEU A 281 29.67 2.77 21.49
C LEU A 281 28.92 1.68 20.70
N GLY A 282 28.86 0.45 21.22
CA GLY A 282 28.09 -0.62 20.59
C GLY A 282 26.60 -0.31 20.54
N GLN A 283 26.02 0.19 21.64
CA GLN A 283 24.61 0.61 21.68
C GLN A 283 24.34 1.78 20.74
N PHE A 284 25.26 2.73 20.60
CA PHE A 284 25.14 3.82 19.63
C PHE A 284 25.03 3.30 18.19
N VAL A 285 25.94 2.42 17.79
CA VAL A 285 25.93 1.81 16.44
C VAL A 285 24.64 1.02 16.22
N ALA A 286 24.19 0.27 17.24
CA ALA A 286 22.95 -0.50 17.16
C ALA A 286 21.72 0.40 17.03
N ALA A 287 21.63 1.44 17.85
CA ALA A 287 20.56 2.43 17.79
C ALA A 287 20.50 3.07 16.40
N GLU A 288 21.65 3.50 15.86
CA GLU A 288 21.74 4.13 14.54
C GLU A 288 21.23 3.19 13.43
N LEU A 289 21.59 1.90 13.47
CA LEU A 289 21.07 0.92 12.52
C LEU A 289 19.55 0.76 12.62
N VAL A 290 19.01 0.69 13.84
CA VAL A 290 17.56 0.60 14.07
C VAL A 290 16.86 1.85 13.54
N ILE A 291 17.44 3.03 13.76
CA ILE A 291 16.94 4.31 13.26
C ILE A 291 16.86 4.32 11.74
N VAL A 292 17.91 3.87 11.05
CA VAL A 292 17.92 3.78 9.59
C VAL A 292 16.81 2.84 9.09
N LEU A 293 16.63 1.68 9.74
CA LEU A 293 15.56 0.74 9.41
C LEU A 293 14.16 1.33 9.64
N ILE A 294 13.95 2.06 10.74
CA ILE A 294 12.71 2.78 11.02
C ILE A 294 12.47 3.84 9.96
N SER A 295 13.47 4.68 9.65
CA SER A 295 13.33 5.74 8.64
C SER A 295 12.94 5.17 7.27
N GLY A 296 13.58 4.07 6.83
CA GLY A 296 13.20 3.39 5.59
C GLY A 296 11.78 2.79 5.65
N SER A 297 11.36 2.30 6.81
CA SER A 297 9.99 1.80 7.02
C SER A 297 8.96 2.92 6.98
N VAL A 298 9.29 4.10 7.51
CA VAL A 298 8.46 5.29 7.40
C VAL A 298 8.27 5.70 5.94
N GLU A 299 9.34 5.73 5.14
CA GLU A 299 9.25 5.99 3.71
C GLU A 299 8.37 4.97 2.98
N LYS A 300 8.44 3.68 3.36
CA LYS A 300 7.57 2.63 2.81
C LYS A 300 6.10 2.84 3.17
N LEU A 301 5.77 3.23 4.41
CA LEU A 301 4.39 3.56 4.80
C LEU A 301 3.87 4.77 4.02
N ILE A 302 4.69 5.81 3.92
CA ILE A 302 4.42 7.06 3.22
C ILE A 302 4.16 6.80 1.73
N SER A 303 5.05 6.09 1.04
CA SER A 303 4.88 5.72 -0.37
C SER A 303 3.82 4.63 -0.59
N GLY A 304 3.47 3.90 0.46
CA GLY A 304 2.45 2.87 0.48
C GLY A 304 1.03 3.40 0.43
N ILE A 305 0.81 4.60 0.98
CA ILE A 305 -0.54 5.18 1.14
C ILE A 305 -1.25 5.40 -0.20
N ASP A 306 -0.50 5.77 -1.24
CA ASP A 306 -1.01 5.97 -2.60
C ASP A 306 -1.62 4.67 -3.15
N THR A 307 -0.92 3.56 -2.94
CA THR A 307 -1.42 2.23 -3.33
C THR A 307 -2.66 1.82 -2.54
N VAL A 308 -2.78 2.20 -1.27
CA VAL A 308 -4.01 1.97 -0.50
C VAL A 308 -5.16 2.76 -1.12
N PHE A 309 -4.95 4.03 -1.48
CA PHE A 309 -5.97 4.86 -2.12
C PHE A 309 -6.36 4.34 -3.50
N ASP A 310 -5.40 3.88 -4.30
CA ASP A 310 -5.66 3.24 -5.59
C ASP A 310 -6.48 1.97 -5.43
N MET A 311 -6.18 1.13 -4.43
CA MET A 311 -6.96 -0.07 -4.13
C MET A 311 -8.39 0.25 -3.67
N LEU A 312 -8.56 1.25 -2.79
CA LEU A 312 -9.89 1.70 -2.36
C LEU A 312 -10.70 2.23 -3.53
N THR A 313 -10.07 3.02 -4.39
CA THR A 313 -10.69 3.55 -5.62
C THR A 313 -11.04 2.44 -6.59
N ALA A 314 -10.16 1.45 -6.76
CA ALA A 314 -10.38 0.29 -7.63
C ALA A 314 -11.59 -0.54 -7.17
N VAL A 315 -11.69 -0.80 -5.86
CA VAL A 315 -12.85 -1.52 -5.29
C VAL A 315 -14.15 -0.76 -5.52
N GLU A 316 -14.16 0.57 -5.34
CA GLU A 316 -15.34 1.39 -5.61
C GLU A 316 -15.74 1.37 -7.09
N LYS A 317 -14.77 1.40 -8.01
CA LYS A 317 -15.04 1.30 -9.45
C LYS A 317 -15.59 -0.06 -9.86
N ILE A 318 -15.11 -1.14 -9.26
CA ILE A 318 -15.64 -2.49 -9.48
C ILE A 318 -17.09 -2.57 -8.98
N ALA A 319 -17.39 -1.92 -7.85
CA ALA A 319 -18.73 -1.85 -7.29
C ALA A 319 -19.75 -1.19 -8.24
N ASN A 320 -19.34 -0.26 -9.09
CA ASN A 320 -20.22 0.32 -10.11
C ASN A 320 -20.80 -0.72 -11.09
N VAL A 321 -20.15 -1.88 -11.22
CA VAL A 321 -20.66 -3.00 -12.03
C VAL A 321 -21.35 -4.03 -11.14
N THR A 322 -20.69 -4.42 -10.03
CA THR A 322 -21.21 -5.51 -9.20
C THR A 322 -22.43 -5.11 -8.39
N ASP A 323 -22.69 -3.83 -8.13
CA ASP A 323 -23.88 -3.38 -7.41
C ASP A 323 -25.11 -3.12 -8.31
N LEU A 324 -24.98 -3.27 -9.64
CA LEU A 324 -26.12 -3.08 -10.54
C LEU A 324 -27.21 -4.13 -10.23
N PRO A 325 -28.50 -3.72 -10.23
CA PRO A 325 -29.59 -4.60 -9.87
C PRO A 325 -29.72 -5.72 -10.90
N LEU A 326 -29.96 -6.94 -10.41
CA LEU A 326 -30.09 -8.13 -11.27
C LEU A 326 -31.57 -8.40 -11.59
N GLU A 327 -31.82 -8.95 -12.76
CA GLU A 327 -33.14 -9.28 -13.33
C GLU A 327 -33.75 -10.51 -12.64
N THR A 328 -33.01 -11.19 -11.76
CA THR A 328 -33.51 -12.30 -10.97
C THR A 328 -32.98 -12.24 -9.53
N GLU A 329 -33.77 -11.71 -8.61
CA GLU A 329 -33.91 -12.34 -7.30
C GLU A 329 -34.91 -13.49 -7.45
N PRO A 330 -34.49 -14.77 -7.36
CA PRO A 330 -35.44 -15.77 -6.92
C PRO A 330 -35.70 -15.51 -5.44
N ALA A 331 -36.96 -15.24 -5.10
CA ALA A 331 -37.40 -15.23 -3.72
C ALA A 331 -37.02 -16.56 -3.04
N THR A 332 -36.21 -16.51 -1.97
CA THR A 332 -35.99 -17.58 -0.97
C THR A 332 -35.17 -18.80 -1.51
N HIS A 333 -34.10 -19.29 -0.87
CA HIS A 333 -34.03 -19.98 0.42
C HIS A 333 -32.58 -20.19 0.91
N ALA A 334 -32.43 -20.15 2.24
CA ALA A 334 -31.36 -20.69 3.11
C ALA A 334 -30.00 -19.97 3.18
#